data_AF-A0A6B9VGH4-F1
#
_entry.id   AF-A0A6B9VGH4-F1
#
_cell.length_a   1.000
_cell.length_b   1.000
_cell.length_c   1.000
_cell.angle_alpha   90.00
_cell.angle_beta   90.00
_cell.angle_gamma   90.00
#
_symmetry.space_group_name_H-M   'P 1'
#
loop_
_entity.id
_entity.type
_entity.pdbx_description
1 polymer ?
#
loop_
_entity_poly.entity_id
_entity_poly.type
_entity_poly.pdbx_seq_one_letter_code
_entity_poly.pdbx_strand_id
1 'polypeptide(L)'
;MMESLMVRKMNFKPTWYLRFISRNIYVALTMLVAIIFPFFGGLLSFLGGLVFAPTTYFLPCIMWLVVYKPKRFSGSWCANWFCIVFGVLLMVLGSIGSMREIILQAKDYKFFS
;
A
#
# COMPACT_ATOMS: atom_id res chain seq x y z
N MET A 1 -11.78 7.80 11.84
CA MET A 1 -11.66 6.35 12.11
C MET A 1 -11.32 6.05 13.56
N MET A 2 -10.31 6.68 14.19
CA MET A 2 -10.09 6.52 15.64
C MET A 2 -11.20 7.13 16.51
N GLU A 3 -11.70 8.32 16.17
CA GLU A 3 -12.82 8.95 16.88
C GLU A 3 -14.09 8.08 16.87
N SER A 4 -14.41 7.45 15.72
CA SER A 4 -15.53 6.52 15.61
C SER A 4 -15.35 5.25 16.44
N LEU A 5 -14.11 4.78 16.62
CA LEU A 5 -13.81 3.65 17.50
C LEU A 5 -13.97 4.03 18.97
N MET A 6 -13.47 5.19 19.39
CA MET A 6 -13.62 5.70 20.76
C MET A 6 -15.08 6.01 21.13
N VAL A 7 -15.84 6.60 20.22
CA VAL A 7 -17.25 6.95 20.48
C VAL A 7 -18.16 5.73 20.42
N ARG A 8 -18.03 4.86 19.40
CA ARG A 8 -18.92 3.69 19.26
C ARG A 8 -18.53 2.50 20.12
N LYS A 9 -17.24 2.30 20.39
CA LYS A 9 -16.73 1.10 21.08
C LYS A 9 -16.33 1.37 22.53
N MET A 10 -15.91 2.59 22.86
CA MET A 10 -15.51 2.99 24.24
C MET A 10 -16.50 3.97 24.90
N ASN A 11 -17.67 4.23 24.30
CA ASN A 11 -18.76 5.05 24.86
C ASN A 11 -18.36 6.48 25.31
N PHE A 12 -17.35 7.08 24.67
CA PHE A 12 -17.01 8.48 24.92
C PHE A 12 -17.99 9.44 24.26
N LYS A 13 -18.35 10.53 24.95
CA LYS A 13 -19.16 11.62 24.36
C LYS A 13 -18.35 12.31 23.25
N PRO A 14 -18.93 12.56 22.06
CA PRO A 14 -18.26 13.26 20.97
C PRO A 14 -18.14 14.75 21.32
N THR A 15 -17.07 15.10 22.03
CA THR A 15 -16.73 16.47 22.41
C THR A 15 -15.57 16.99 21.57
N TRP A 16 -15.50 18.30 21.36
CA TRP A 16 -14.40 18.93 20.61
C TRP A 16 -13.01 18.59 21.17
N TYR A 17 -12.88 18.50 22.51
CA TYR A 17 -11.66 18.05 23.18
C TYR A 17 -11.25 16.62 22.80
N LEU A 18 -12.21 15.69 22.70
CA LEU A 18 -11.94 14.30 22.31
C LEU A 18 -11.39 14.23 20.89
N ARG A 19 -11.93 15.06 20.00
CA ARG A 19 -11.52 15.20 18.60
C ARG A 19 -10.12 15.81 18.47
N PHE A 20 -9.83 16.81 19.29
CA PHE A 20 -8.51 17.43 19.35
C PHE A 20 -7.45 16.44 19.88
N ILE A 21 -7.72 15.79 21.01
CA ILE A 21 -6.78 14.83 21.64
C ILE A 21 -6.52 13.63 20.72
N SER A 22 -7.57 12.99 20.20
CA SER A 22 -7.41 11.81 19.32
C SER A 22 -6.63 12.13 18.04
N ARG A 23 -6.82 13.31 17.45
CA ARG A 23 -6.07 13.76 16.27
C ARG A 23 -4.61 14.08 16.60
N ASN A 24 -4.34 14.77 17.71
CA ASN A 24 -2.96 15.07 18.11
C ASN A 24 -2.18 13.80 18.48
N ILE A 25 -2.80 12.87 19.21
CA ILE A 25 -2.18 11.56 19.52
C ILE A 25 -1.88 10.79 18.23
N TYR A 26 -2.82 10.76 17.28
CA TYR A 26 -2.60 10.12 15.99
C TYR A 26 -1.37 10.70 15.28
N VAL A 27 -1.34 12.03 15.15
CA VAL A 27 -0.25 12.73 14.46
C VAL A 27 1.07 12.48 15.19
N ALA A 28 1.11 12.60 16.52
CA ALA A 28 2.29 12.33 17.33
C ALA A 28 2.81 10.91 17.15
N LEU A 29 1.93 9.90 17.18
CA LEU A 29 2.33 8.50 16.95
C LEU A 29 2.87 8.30 15.53
N THR A 30 2.22 8.85 14.50
CA THR A 30 2.71 8.74 13.12
C THR A 30 4.06 9.45 12.92
N MET A 31 4.26 10.59 13.60
CA MET A 31 5.52 11.33 13.58
C MET A 31 6.64 10.55 14.26
N LEU A 32 6.37 9.92 15.41
CA LEU A 32 7.34 9.05 16.09
C LEU A 32 7.74 7.87 15.20
N VAL A 33 6.77 7.18 14.58
CA VAL A 33 7.07 6.07 13.67
C VAL A 33 7.90 6.54 12.47
N ALA A 34 7.61 7.72 11.91
CA ALA A 34 8.37 8.28 10.79
C ALA A 34 9.82 8.60 11.14
N ILE A 35 10.07 9.08 12.36
CA ILE A 35 11.44 9.40 12.83
C ILE A 35 12.23 8.12 13.13
N ILE A 36 11.59 7.09 13.68
CA ILE A 36 12.24 5.81 14.03
C ILE A 36 12.52 4.96 12.79
N PHE A 37 11.66 5.03 11.76
CA PHE A 37 11.76 4.23 10.54
C PHE A 37 12.03 5.14 9.32
N PRO A 38 13.29 5.54 9.05
CA PRO A 38 13.61 6.38 7.89
C PRO A 38 13.37 5.69 6.55
N PHE A 39 13.29 4.35 6.54
CA PHE A 39 13.05 3.51 5.36
C PHE A 39 11.58 3.25 5.05
N PHE A 40 10.66 4.00 5.68
CA PHE A 40 9.22 3.85 5.49
C PHE A 40 8.79 4.05 4.02
N GLY A 41 9.46 4.93 3.28
CA GLY A 41 9.22 5.14 1.85
C GLY A 41 9.57 3.91 1.00
N GLY A 42 10.69 3.25 1.28
CA GLY A 42 11.07 1.99 0.63
C GLY A 42 10.08 0.87 0.96
N LEU A 43 9.65 0.77 2.22
CA LEU A 43 8.66 -0.20 2.69
C LEU A 43 7.28 0.00 2.02
N LEU A 44 6.81 1.25 1.93
CA LEU A 44 5.57 1.61 1.24
C LEU A 44 5.62 1.23 -0.24
N SER A 45 6.72 1.50 -0.93
CA SER A 45 6.90 1.11 -2.34
C SER A 45 6.94 -0.41 -2.50
N PHE A 46 7.52 -1.14 -1.55
CA PHE A 46 7.55 -2.60 -1.56
C PHE A 46 6.16 -3.21 -1.39
N LEU A 47 5.39 -2.74 -0.40
CA LEU A 47 4.01 -3.17 -0.18
C LEU A 47 3.09 -2.71 -1.33
N GLY A 48 3.35 -1.53 -1.89
CA GLY A 48 2.69 -1.00 -3.07
C GLY A 48 2.89 -1.92 -4.29
N GLY A 49 4.12 -2.36 -4.51
CA GLY A 49 4.47 -3.32 -5.54
C GLY A 49 3.83 -4.68 -5.32
N LEU A 50 3.93 -5.27 -4.12
CA LEU A 50 3.46 -6.64 -3.87
C LEU A 50 1.95 -6.79 -3.69
N VAL A 51 1.26 -5.81 -3.09
CA VAL A 51 -0.15 -5.94 -2.72
C VAL A 51 -1.03 -5.11 -3.63
N PHE A 52 -0.62 -3.87 -3.90
CA PHE A 52 -1.41 -2.95 -4.72
C PHE A 52 -1.34 -3.33 -6.20
N ALA A 53 -0.15 -3.62 -6.73
CA ALA A 53 -0.01 -3.97 -8.14
C ALA A 53 -0.83 -5.21 -8.58
N PRO A 54 -0.91 -6.31 -7.81
CA PRO A 54 -1.85 -7.39 -8.11
C PRO A 54 -3.28 -6.89 -8.22
N THR A 55 -3.72 -6.23 -7.17
CA THR A 55 -5.12 -5.90 -6.94
C THR A 55 -5.65 -4.93 -7.98
N THR A 56 -4.82 -4.04 -8.51
CA THR A 56 -5.22 -3.04 -9.50
C THR A 56 -4.93 -3.44 -10.94
N TYR A 57 -3.79 -4.06 -11.25
CA TYR A 57 -3.37 -4.25 -12.64
C TYR A 57 -3.76 -5.60 -13.24
N PHE A 58 -3.59 -6.70 -12.51
CA PHE A 58 -3.79 -8.03 -13.10
C PHE A 58 -4.96 -8.84 -12.53
N LEU A 59 -5.34 -8.65 -11.26
CA LEU A 59 -6.52 -9.33 -10.68
C LEU A 59 -7.83 -9.02 -11.41
N PRO A 60 -8.21 -7.76 -11.69
CA PRO A 60 -9.44 -7.45 -12.41
C PRO A 60 -9.41 -7.98 -13.86
N CYS A 61 -8.24 -7.94 -14.50
CA CYS A 61 -8.04 -8.51 -15.83
C CYS A 61 -8.29 -10.03 -15.82
N ILE A 62 -7.74 -10.77 -14.86
CA ILE A 62 -7.97 -12.22 -14.71
C ILE A 62 -9.44 -12.50 -14.43
N MET A 63 -10.07 -11.76 -13.50
CA MET A 63 -11.49 -11.93 -13.19
C MET A 63 -12.37 -11.71 -14.41
N TRP A 64 -12.10 -10.68 -15.21
CA TRP A 64 -12.85 -10.41 -16.44
C TRP A 64 -12.71 -11.53 -17.48
N LEU A 65 -11.51 -12.07 -17.66
CA LEU A 65 -11.23 -13.22 -18.53
C LEU A 65 -12.03 -14.47 -18.11
N VAL A 66 -12.11 -14.74 -16.80
CA VAL A 66 -12.81 -15.91 -16.25
C VAL A 66 -14.33 -15.78 -16.39
N VAL A 67 -14.89 -14.58 -16.15
CA VAL A 67 -16.34 -14.33 -16.18
C VAL A 67 -16.85 -14.27 -17.62
N TYR A 68 -16.23 -13.47 -18.48
CA TYR A 68 -16.78 -13.16 -19.81
C TYR A 68 -16.42 -14.20 -20.88
N LYS A 69 -15.39 -15.04 -20.63
CA LYS A 69 -14.87 -16.07 -21.55
C LYS A 69 -14.82 -15.61 -23.03
N PRO A 70 -14.12 -14.51 -23.34
CA PRO A 70 -14.05 -13.99 -24.70
C PRO A 70 -13.39 -15.00 -25.65
N LYS A 71 -13.71 -14.92 -26.95
CA LYS A 71 -13.09 -15.76 -27.99
C LYS A 71 -11.56 -15.58 -27.95
N ARG A 72 -10.82 -16.70 -27.91
CA ARG A 72 -9.36 -16.72 -27.97
C ARG A 72 -8.91 -15.95 -29.22
N PHE A 73 -7.87 -15.12 -29.10
CA PHE A 73 -7.37 -14.20 -30.14
C PHE A 73 -8.23 -12.98 -30.50
N SER A 74 -9.31 -12.67 -29.77
CA SER A 74 -9.96 -11.36 -29.91
C SER A 74 -9.04 -10.24 -29.41
N GLY A 75 -9.12 -9.04 -30.00
CA GLY A 75 -8.30 -7.88 -29.57
C GLY A 75 -8.40 -7.59 -28.07
N SER A 76 -9.60 -7.72 -27.49
CA SER A 76 -9.81 -7.59 -26.04
C SER A 76 -9.12 -8.69 -25.22
N TRP A 77 -8.96 -9.90 -25.77
CA TRP A 77 -8.25 -11.01 -25.12
C TRP A 77 -6.74 -10.74 -25.09
N CYS A 78 -6.15 -10.30 -26.21
CA CYS A 78 -4.74 -9.93 -26.27
C CYS A 78 -4.41 -8.73 -25.36
N ALA A 79 -5.24 -7.69 -25.36
CA ALA A 79 -5.04 -6.51 -24.50
C ALA A 79 -5.06 -6.89 -23.01
N ASN A 80 -6.00 -7.75 -22.60
CA ASN A 80 -6.12 -8.17 -21.22
C ASN A 80 -4.95 -9.08 -20.78
N TRP A 81 -4.44 -9.92 -21.68
CA TRP A 81 -3.24 -10.72 -21.42
C TRP A 81 -1.98 -9.84 -21.32
N PHE A 82 -1.85 -8.82 -22.18
CA PHE A 82 -0.78 -7.84 -22.10
C PHE A 82 -0.79 -7.10 -20.75
N CYS A 83 -1.95 -6.63 -20.28
CA CYS A 83 -2.10 -5.99 -18.97
C CYS A 83 -1.67 -6.92 -17.82
N ILE A 84 -1.98 -8.22 -17.89
CA ILE A 84 -1.57 -9.20 -16.88
C ILE A 84 -0.04 -9.34 -16.87
N VAL A 85 0.57 -9.57 -18.02
CA VAL A 85 2.03 -9.74 -18.15
C VAL A 85 2.76 -8.48 -17.69
N PHE A 86 2.30 -7.31 -18.12
CA PHE A 86 2.87 -6.03 -17.73
C PHE A 86 2.70 -5.76 -16.24
N GLY A 87 1.54 -6.04 -15.66
CA GLY A 87 1.27 -5.90 -14.22
C GLY A 87 2.17 -6.80 -13.37
N VAL A 88 2.42 -8.04 -13.78
CA VAL A 88 3.35 -8.95 -13.10
C VAL A 88 4.80 -8.45 -13.22
N LEU A 89 5.19 -7.95 -14.39
CA LEU A 89 6.51 -7.34 -14.60
C LEU A 89 6.73 -6.14 -13.67
N LEU A 90 5.75 -5.24 -13.58
CA LEU A 90 5.78 -4.10 -12.65
C LEU A 90 5.87 -4.54 -11.19
N MET A 91 5.14 -5.57 -10.79
CA MET A 91 5.21 -6.13 -9.43
C MET A 91 6.62 -6.60 -9.10
N VAL A 92 7.25 -7.39 -9.98
CA VAL A 92 8.58 -7.95 -9.74
C VAL A 92 9.65 -6.86 -9.75
N LEU A 93 9.67 -6.01 -10.79
CA LEU A 93 10.66 -4.93 -10.90
C LEU A 93 10.51 -3.90 -9.78
N GLY A 94 9.28 -3.53 -9.42
CA GLY A 94 8.99 -2.60 -8.33
C GLY A 94 9.38 -3.16 -6.96
N SER A 95 9.15 -4.46 -6.73
CA SER A 95 9.56 -5.12 -5.49
C SER A 95 11.08 -5.21 -5.36
N ILE A 96 11.81 -5.50 -6.44
CA ILE A 96 13.27 -5.54 -6.45
C ILE A 96 13.86 -4.13 -6.22
N GLY A 97 13.32 -3.12 -6.92
CA GLY A 97 13.77 -1.73 -6.78
C GLY A 97 13.57 -1.20 -5.35
N SER A 98 12.39 -1.46 -4.77
CA SER A 98 12.11 -1.08 -3.39
C SER A 98 12.95 -1.83 -2.35
N MET A 99 13.21 -3.13 -2.55
CA MET A 99 14.15 -3.89 -1.70
C MET A 99 15.56 -3.29 -1.71
N ARG A 100 16.07 -2.88 -2.89
CA ARG A 100 17.37 -2.21 -3.00
C ARG A 100 17.42 -0.91 -2.20
N GLU A 101 16.39 -0.07 -2.32
CA GLU A 101 16.30 1.20 -1.59
C GLU A 101 16.29 0.98 -0.08
N ILE A 102 15.57 -0.03 0.42
CA ILE A 102 15.58 -0.40 1.84
C ILE A 102 16.99 -0.81 2.28
N ILE A 103 17.70 -1.62 1.50
CA ILE A 103 19.05 -2.10 1.84
C ILE A 103 20.05 -0.94 1.88
N LEU A 104 19.98 0.00 0.94
CA LEU A 104 20.88 1.16 0.91
C LEU A 104 20.61 2.11 2.08
N GLN A 105 19.34 2.40 2.36
CA GLN A 105 18.97 3.25 3.49
C GLN A 105 19.31 2.58 4.83
N ALA A 106 19.19 1.26 4.94
CA ALA A 106 19.59 0.52 6.13
C ALA A 106 21.11 0.48 6.35
N LYS A 107 21.92 0.54 5.28
CA LYS A 107 23.39 0.56 5.37
C LYS A 107 23.94 1.88 5.91
N ASP A 108 23.35 3.00 5.49
CA ASP A 108 23.77 4.35 5.91
C ASP A 108 23.12 4.78 7.24
N TYR A 109 22.17 4.01 7.77
CA TYR A 109 21.45 4.41 8.96
C TYR A 109 22.28 4.20 10.24
N LYS A 110 22.70 5.33 10.83
CA LYS A 110 23.10 5.39 12.24
C LYS A 110 21.93 5.93 13.05
N PHE A 111 21.44 5.13 14.00
CA PHE A 111 20.28 5.43 14.84
C PHE A 111 20.40 6.76 15.60
N PHE A 112 21.62 7.17 15.96
CA PHE A 112 21.92 8.42 16.66
C PHE A 112 23.39 8.84 16.42
N SER A 113 23.65 9.69 15.42
CA SER A 113 24.90 10.46 15.32
C SER A 113 24.60 11.90 14.98
#